data_AF-A0A839JG17-F1
#
_entry.id   AF-A0A839JG17-F1
#
_cell.length_a   1.000
_cell.length_b   1.000
_cell.length_c   1.000
_cell.angle_alpha   90.00
_cell.angle_beta   90.00
_cell.angle_gamma   90.00
#
_symmetry.space_group_name_H-M   'P 1'
#
loop_
_entity.id
_entity.type
_entity.pdbx_description
1 polymer ?
#
loop_
_entity_poly.entity_id
_entity_poly.type
_entity_poly.pdbx_seq_one_letter_code
_entity_poly.pdbx_strand_id
1 'polypeptide(L)' 'MGTATVETLTREQANEERAKLLEALGESLVDLRERAEDHLLDPEEVARWRRVEELTWLLGE' A
#
# COMPACT_ATOMS: atom_id res chain seq x y z
N MET A 1 -4.27 -27.59 9.61
CA MET A 1 -4.62 -26.30 10.25
C MET A 1 -3.38 -25.43 10.15
N GLY A 2 -3.37 -24.47 9.23
CA GLY A 2 -2.22 -23.57 9.06
C GLY A 2 -2.26 -22.51 10.15
N THR A 3 -1.23 -22.44 10.97
CA THR A 3 -1.02 -21.32 11.89
C THR A 3 -0.66 -20.11 11.02
N ALA A 4 -1.62 -19.19 10.84
CA ALA A 4 -1.30 -17.89 10.29
C ALA A 4 -0.37 -17.21 11.29
N THR A 5 0.91 -17.10 10.93
CA THR A 5 1.86 -16.29 11.69
C THR A 5 1.41 -14.84 11.50
N VAL A 6 0.75 -14.28 12.51
CA VAL A 6 0.44 -12.85 12.53
C VAL A 6 1.78 -12.15 12.80
N GLU A 7 2.46 -11.75 11.73
CA GLU A 7 3.63 -10.89 11.85
C GLU A 7 3.15 -9.49 12.23
N THR A 8 3.46 -9.07 13.46
CA THR A 8 3.30 -7.68 13.87
C THR A 8 4.29 -6.82 13.11
N LEU A 9 3.78 -6.02 12.18
CA LEU A 9 4.56 -5.00 11.50
C LEU A 9 4.84 -3.84 12.46
N THR A 10 6.10 -3.44 12.62
CA THR A 10 6.42 -2.20 13.33
C THR A 10 6.03 -0.99 12.48
N ARG A 11 5.87 0.17 13.13
CA ARG A 11 5.60 1.44 12.43
C ARG A 11 6.68 1.77 11.39
N GLU A 12 7.94 1.45 11.69
CA GLU A 12 9.07 1.66 10.80
C GLU A 12 8.98 0.75 9.57
N GLN A 13 8.71 -0.55 9.77
CA GLN A 13 8.50 -1.51 8.69
C GLN A 13 7.32 -1.10 7.80
N ALA A 14 6.23 -0.57 8.37
CA ALA A 14 5.07 -0.14 7.61
C ALA A 14 5.39 1.06 6.72
N ASN A 15 6.21 1.99 7.22
CA ASN A 15 6.69 3.12 6.43
C ASN A 15 7.64 2.69 5.32
N GLU A 16 8.58 1.77 5.61
CA GLU A 16 9.48 1.24 4.59
C GLU A 16 8.74 0.48 3.49
N GLU A 17 7.77 -0.36 3.87
CA GLU A 17 6.95 -1.11 2.91
C GLU A 17 6.13 -0.15 2.04
N ARG A 18 5.48 0.85 2.65
CA ARG A 18 4.74 1.88 1.92
C ARG A 18 5.65 2.64 0.95
N ALA A 19 6.84 3.05 1.40
CA ALA A 19 7.79 3.78 0.56
C ALA A 19 8.23 2.94 -0.66
N LYS A 20 8.52 1.64 -0.45
CA LYS A 20 8.87 0.72 -1.54
C LYS A 20 7.73 0.53 -2.54
N LEU A 21 6.49 0.46 -2.07
CA LEU A 21 5.31 0.33 -2.94
C LEU A 21 5.10 1.59 -3.79
N LEU A 22 5.26 2.77 -3.19
CA LEU A 22 5.18 4.04 -3.91
C LEU A 22 6.33 4.18 -4.93
N GLU A 23 7.54 3.80 -4.55
CA GLU A 23 8.70 3.79 -5.47
C GLU A 23 8.47 2.84 -6.65
N ALA A 24 7.93 1.65 -6.41
CA ALA A 24 7.62 0.67 -7.46
C ALA A 24 6.51 1.14 -8.42
N LEU A 25 5.57 1.95 -7.93
CA LEU A 25 4.53 2.57 -8.73
C LEU A 25 5.03 3.82 -9.48
N GLY A 26 6.14 4.41 -9.02
CA GLY A 26 6.77 5.57 -9.67
C GLY A 26 5.96 6.87 -9.57
N GLU A 27 4.94 6.90 -8.70
CA GLU A 27 3.97 7.98 -8.58
C GLU A 27 3.82 8.42 -7.12
N SER A 28 3.35 9.65 -6.94
CA SER A 28 3.01 10.13 -5.60
C SER A 28 1.70 9.48 -5.12
N LEU A 29 1.48 9.47 -3.81
CA LEU A 29 0.25 8.96 -3.21
C LEU A 29 -0.99 9.74 -3.68
N VAL A 30 -0.83 11.02 -4.00
CA VAL A 30 -1.90 11.88 -4.53
C VAL A 30 -2.27 11.45 -5.95
N ASP A 31 -1.28 11.27 -6.83
CA ASP A 31 -1.51 10.89 -8.23
C ASP A 31 -2.14 9.49 -8.32
N LEU A 32 -1.66 8.55 -7.49
CA LEU A 32 -2.23 7.20 -7.40
C LEU A 32 -3.68 7.21 -6.93
N ARG A 33 -4.02 8.10 -5.98
CA ARG A 33 -5.39 8.25 -5.50
C ARG A 33 -6.31 8.77 -6.61
N GLU A 34 -5.88 9.80 -7.35
CA GLU A 34 -6.65 10.32 -8.48
C GLU A 34 -6.87 9.24 -9.54
N ARG A 35 -5.81 8.50 -9.92
CA ARG A 35 -5.94 7.36 -10.87
C ARG A 35 -6.84 6.24 -10.34
N ALA A 36 -6.80 5.95 -9.05
CA ALA A 36 -7.67 4.96 -8.43
C ALA A 36 -9.15 5.37 -8.48
N GLU A 37 -9.44 6.64 -8.20
CA GLU A 37 -10.78 7.24 -8.27
C GLU A 37 -11.32 7.23 -9.72
N ASP A 38 -10.45 7.43 -10.71
CA ASP A 38 -10.79 7.37 -12.14
C ASP A 38 -10.81 5.94 -12.73
N HIS A 39 -10.56 4.90 -11.91
CA HIS A 39 -10.46 3.50 -12.34
C HIS A 39 -9.38 3.24 -13.41
N LEU A 40 -8.29 4.00 -13.38
CA LEU A 40 -7.17 3.94 -14.33
C LEU A 40 -6.00 3.05 -13.87
N LEU A 41 -6.22 2.23 -12.84
CA LEU A 41 -5.22 1.30 -12.32
C LEU A 41 -5.40 -0.10 -12.91
N ASP A 42 -4.31 -0.69 -13.38
CA ASP A 42 -4.26 -2.10 -13.77
C ASP A 42 -4.38 -3.02 -12.54
N PRO A 43 -4.78 -4.29 -12.69
CA PRO A 43 -5.01 -5.19 -11.55
C PRO A 43 -3.82 -5.33 -10.58
N GLU A 44 -2.60 -5.26 -11.11
CA GLU A 44 -1.38 -5.33 -10.30
C GLU A 44 -1.15 -4.03 -9.51
N GLU A 45 -1.44 -2.88 -10.12
CA GLU A 45 -1.40 -1.57 -9.47
C GLU A 45 -2.49 -1.47 -8.39
N VAL A 46 -3.70 -1.99 -8.66
CA VAL A 46 -4.79 -2.05 -7.67
C VAL A 46 -4.37 -2.84 -6.43
N ALA A 47 -3.68 -3.97 -6.60
CA ALA A 47 -3.21 -4.77 -5.47
C ALA A 47 -2.19 -3.99 -4.62
N ARG A 48 -1.25 -3.30 -5.28
CA ARG A 48 -0.25 -2.43 -4.59
C ARG A 48 -0.92 -1.24 -3.91
N TRP A 49 -1.87 -0.60 -4.58
CA TRP A 49 -2.62 0.54 -4.05
C TRP A 49 -3.39 0.16 -2.79
N ARG A 50 -4.13 -0.96 -2.81
CA ARG A 50 -4.83 -1.45 -1.61
C ARG A 50 -3.88 -1.70 -0.45
N ARG A 51 -2.69 -2.23 -0.74
CA ARG A 51 -1.68 -2.44 0.30
C ARG A 51 -1.17 -1.11 0.87
N VAL A 52 -0.98 -0.09 0.04
CA VAL A 52 -0.65 1.27 0.49
C VAL A 52 -1.77 1.86 1.35
N GLU A 53 -3.04 1.66 1.00
CA GLU A 53 -4.19 2.11 1.80
C GLU A 53 -4.23 1.41 3.17
N GLU A 54 -4.03 0.10 3.21
CA GLU A 54 -3.95 -0.68 4.46
C GLU A 54 -2.83 -0.15 5.37
N LEU A 55 -1.64 0.07 4.82
CA LEU A 55 -0.49 0.59 5.56
C LEU A 55 -0.76 2.02 6.05
N THR A 56 -1.40 2.85 5.25
CA THR A 56 -1.77 4.23 5.62
C THR A 56 -2.76 4.23 6.78
N TRP A 57 -3.79 3.37 6.73
CA TRP A 57 -4.73 3.17 7.83
C TRP A 57 -4.05 2.66 9.11
N LEU A 58 -3.13 1.69 8.99
CA LEU A 58 -2.34 1.17 10.13
C LEU A 58 -1.44 2.24 10.77
N LEU A 59 -0.94 3.18 9.96
CA LEU A 59 -0.10 4.29 10.42
C LEU A 59 -0.91 5.44 11.05
N GLY A 60 -2.23 5.46 10.85
CA GLY A 60 -3.13 6.50 11.35
C GLY A 60 -3.07 7.80 10.53
N GLU A 61 -2.77 7.69 9.24
CA GLU A 61 -2.64 8.81 8.30
C GLU A 61 -3.83 8.91 7.34
#